data_AF-A0A0G4NHY8-F1
#
_entry.id   AF-A0A0G4NHY8-F1
#
_cell.length_a   1.000
_cell.length_b   1.000
_cell.length_c   1.000
_cell.angle_alpha   90.00
_cell.angle_beta   90.00
_cell.angle_gamma   90.00
#
_symmetry.space_group_name_H-M   'P 1'
#
loop_
_entity.id
_entity.type
_entity.pdbx_description
1 polymer ?
#
loop_
_entity_poly.entity_id
_entity_poly.type
_entity_poly.pdbx_seq_one_letter_code
_entity_poly.pdbx_strand_id
1 'polypeptide(L)'
;MPTELAYRDHGVDTSVIPREAKIESCSKRARNPGKWLSGIGNVGLALCRLETLTDLAGPLPTSSYQPTDEFKVEWTADDATNSLKVKAFVPDWLRQSLEAAPPQNAT
;
A
#
# COMPACT_ATOMS: atom_id res chain seq x y z
N MET A 1 -13.73 -3.60 3.52
CA MET A 1 -12.44 -3.81 2.83
C MET A 1 -12.67 -3.86 1.34
N PRO A 2 -11.78 -3.33 0.48
CA PRO A 2 -11.89 -3.56 -0.96
C PRO A 2 -11.84 -5.07 -1.22
N THR A 3 -12.91 -5.62 -1.80
CA THR A 3 -13.05 -7.05 -2.11
C THR A 3 -12.68 -7.37 -3.55
N GLU A 4 -12.47 -6.34 -4.38
CA GLU A 4 -12.25 -6.46 -5.81
C GLU A 4 -11.29 -5.35 -6.27
N LEU A 5 -10.43 -5.70 -7.23
CA LEU A 5 -9.53 -4.78 -7.93
C LEU A 5 -10.26 -4.14 -9.14
N ALA A 6 -11.35 -3.42 -8.87
CA ALA A 6 -12.09 -2.68 -9.87
C ALA A 6 -11.84 -1.18 -9.74
N TYR A 7 -11.50 -0.52 -10.85
CA TYR A 7 -11.40 0.94 -10.89
C TYR A 7 -12.79 1.56 -10.79
N ARG A 8 -12.90 2.61 -9.97
CA ARG A 8 -14.10 3.43 -9.79
C ARG A 8 -13.67 4.88 -9.84
N ASP A 9 -14.21 5.62 -10.81
CA ASP A 9 -13.99 7.06 -10.97
C ASP A 9 -14.98 7.90 -10.14
N HIS A 10 -16.05 7.29 -9.62
CA HIS A 10 -17.06 7.94 -8.78
C HIS A 10 -17.09 7.37 -7.34
N GLY A 11 -17.39 8.24 -6.37
CA GLY A 11 -17.67 7.89 -4.98
C GLY A 11 -16.45 7.82 -4.04
N VAL A 12 -15.24 7.70 -4.58
CA VAL A 12 -13.98 7.86 -3.81
C VAL A 12 -13.08 8.78 -4.61
N ASP A 13 -12.73 9.92 -4.04
CA ASP A 13 -11.75 10.82 -4.62
C ASP A 13 -10.46 10.74 -3.81
N THR A 14 -9.45 10.07 -4.35
CA THR A 14 -8.11 9.97 -3.74
C THR A 14 -7.22 11.17 -4.05
N SER A 15 -7.63 12.08 -4.95
CA SER A 15 -6.84 13.27 -5.29
C SER A 15 -6.80 14.30 -4.15
N VAL A 16 -7.77 14.24 -3.23
CA VAL A 16 -7.82 15.07 -2.02
C VAL A 16 -6.80 14.67 -0.96
N ILE A 17 -6.20 13.48 -1.09
CA ILE A 17 -5.21 12.98 -0.14
C ILE A 17 -3.89 13.73 -0.39
N PRO A 18 -3.36 14.47 0.60
CA PRO A 18 -2.13 15.22 0.40
C PRO A 18 -0.96 14.28 0.14
N ARG A 19 -0.02 14.75 -0.68
CA ARG A 19 1.24 14.05 -0.90
C ARG A 19 1.97 13.87 0.41
N GLU A 20 2.64 12.73 0.56
CA GLU A 20 3.33 12.30 1.77
C GLU A 20 2.43 12.00 2.98
N ALA A 21 1.10 11.94 2.82
CA ALA A 21 0.21 11.45 3.86
C ALA A 21 0.68 10.07 4.34
N LYS A 22 0.68 9.88 5.67
CA LYS A 22 1.19 8.66 6.27
C LYS A 22 0.21 7.52 6.05
N ILE A 23 0.75 6.37 5.65
CA ILE A 23 0.03 5.11 5.71
C ILE A 23 0.34 4.51 7.08
N GLU A 24 -0.69 4.08 7.80
CA GLU A 24 -0.59 3.50 9.12
C GLU A 24 -1.37 2.18 9.20
N SER A 25 -0.92 1.28 10.08
CA SER A 25 -1.64 0.04 10.38
C SER A 25 -2.77 0.32 11.38
N CYS A 26 -3.96 -0.17 11.09
CA CYS A 26 -5.10 -0.08 12.01
C CYS A 26 -4.89 -0.89 13.30
N SER A 27 -4.10 -1.97 13.23
CA SER A 27 -3.85 -2.89 14.34
C SER A 27 -2.66 -2.48 15.23
N LYS A 28 -2.07 -1.29 15.01
CA LYS A 28 -0.87 -0.75 15.71
C LYS A 28 0.39 -1.63 15.62
N ARG A 29 0.37 -2.71 14.82
CA ARG A 29 1.46 -3.68 14.70
C ARG A 29 2.57 -3.22 13.76
N ALA A 30 2.22 -2.54 12.66
CA ALA A 30 3.19 -2.12 11.65
C ALA A 30 3.69 -0.70 11.90
N ARG A 31 5.01 -0.54 12.04
CA ARG A 31 5.65 0.77 12.21
C ARG A 31 5.98 1.38 10.84
N ASN A 32 5.27 2.45 10.48
CA ASN A 32 5.51 3.26 9.28
C ASN A 32 5.51 2.47 7.95
N PRO A 33 4.37 1.87 7.55
CA PRO A 33 4.25 1.01 6.37
C PRO A 33 4.50 1.75 5.04
N GLY A 34 4.22 3.05 4.96
CA GLY A 34 4.52 3.82 3.75
C GLY A 34 4.01 5.26 3.77
N LYS A 35 4.15 5.92 2.63
CA LYS A 35 3.67 7.27 2.36
C LYS A 35 2.89 7.32 1.05
N TRP A 36 1.80 8.07 1.03
CA TRP A 36 1.02 8.34 -0.17
C TRP A 36 1.77 9.27 -1.12
N LEU A 37 1.71 9.01 -2.44
CA LEU A 37 2.33 9.86 -3.46
C LEU A 37 1.30 10.61 -4.29
N SER A 38 0.30 9.91 -4.84
CA SER A 38 -0.76 10.48 -5.67
C SER A 38 -1.85 9.44 -5.93
N GLY A 39 -3.05 9.87 -6.33
CA GLY A 39 -4.14 8.97 -6.72
C GLY A 39 -5.14 9.58 -7.69
N ILE A 40 -5.95 8.71 -8.26
CA ILE A 40 -7.06 9.04 -9.14
C ILE A 40 -8.23 8.07 -8.88
N GLY A 41 -9.44 8.60 -8.71
CA GLY A 41 -10.59 7.78 -8.31
C GLY A 41 -10.30 6.99 -7.04
N ASN A 42 -10.52 5.66 -7.07
CA ASN A 42 -10.24 4.76 -5.96
C ASN A 42 -8.84 4.12 -5.94
N VAL A 43 -7.93 4.51 -6.83
CA VAL A 43 -6.57 3.93 -6.92
C VAL A 43 -5.50 4.98 -6.65
N GLY A 44 -4.35 4.56 -6.16
CA GLY A 44 -3.21 5.45 -6.01
C GLY A 44 -1.88 4.75 -5.83
N LEU A 45 -0.84 5.56 -5.82
CA LEU A 45 0.55 5.17 -5.70
C LEU A 45 1.08 5.57 -4.33
N ALA A 46 1.83 4.67 -3.73
CA ALA A 46 2.47 4.88 -2.43
C ALA A 46 3.92 4.37 -2.43
N LEU A 47 4.79 5.07 -1.73
CA LEU A 47 6.12 4.58 -1.39
C LEU A 47 6.00 3.73 -0.12
N CYS A 48 6.25 2.43 -0.23
CA CYS A 48 5.99 1.47 0.83
C CYS A 48 7.11 0.44 0.98
N ARG A 49 7.16 -0.18 2.17
CA ARG A 49 7.97 -1.38 2.40
C ARG A 49 7.22 -2.60 1.92
N LEU A 50 7.82 -3.36 1.00
CA LEU A 50 7.21 -4.55 0.41
C LEU A 50 6.90 -5.59 1.48
N GLU A 51 7.87 -5.87 2.37
CA GLU A 51 7.79 -6.86 3.44
C GLU A 51 6.76 -6.54 4.56
N THR A 52 6.11 -5.38 4.48
CA THR A 52 5.07 -4.94 5.44
C THR A 52 3.68 -4.94 4.82
N LEU A 53 3.56 -4.49 3.56
CA LEU A 53 2.28 -4.26 2.88
C LEU A 53 1.93 -5.36 1.87
N THR A 54 2.89 -6.19 1.50
CA THR A 54 2.73 -7.24 0.48
C THR A 54 3.40 -8.54 0.93
N ASP A 55 3.04 -9.63 0.26
CA ASP A 55 3.65 -10.95 0.41
C ASP A 55 5.00 -11.10 -0.30
N LEU A 56 5.50 -10.04 -0.94
CA LEU A 56 6.81 -10.07 -1.58
C LEU A 56 7.93 -10.03 -0.53
N ALA A 57 8.94 -10.89 -0.73
CA ALA A 57 10.17 -10.83 0.04
C ALA A 57 10.92 -9.53 -0.30
N GLY A 58 11.21 -8.73 0.71
CA GLY A 58 12.15 -7.61 0.59
C GLY A 58 13.60 -8.07 0.70
N PRO A 59 14.58 -7.15 0.57
CA PRO A 59 15.99 -7.43 0.82
C PRO A 59 16.29 -7.84 2.28
N LEU A 60 15.35 -7.56 3.19
CA LEU A 60 15.47 -7.86 4.61
C LEU A 60 14.78 -9.19 4.94
N PRO A 61 15.40 -10.05 5.77
CA PRO A 61 14.91 -11.40 6.06
C PRO A 61 13.65 -11.45 6.94
N THR A 62 13.19 -10.31 7.46
CA THR A 62 12.03 -10.23 8.35
C THR A 62 10.83 -9.64 7.61
N SER A 63 9.89 -10.50 7.21
CA SER A 63 8.56 -10.07 6.79
C SER A 63 7.62 -9.95 7.98
N SER A 64 6.84 -8.88 8.01
CA SER A 64 5.79 -8.64 9.02
C SER A 64 4.39 -8.66 8.43
N TYR A 65 4.28 -8.89 7.12
CA TYR A 65 3.03 -8.89 6.38
C TYR A 65 2.07 -10.00 6.86
N GLN A 66 0.83 -9.62 7.13
CA GLN A 66 -0.29 -10.55 7.23
C GLN A 66 -1.39 -10.18 6.23
N PRO A 67 -2.00 -11.14 5.50
CA PRO A 67 -3.09 -10.85 4.57
C PRO A 67 -4.32 -10.17 5.21
N THR A 68 -4.47 -10.34 6.52
CA THR A 68 -5.50 -9.76 7.38
C THR A 68 -5.16 -8.36 7.89
N ASP A 69 -3.95 -7.86 7.64
CA ASP A 69 -3.57 -6.52 8.07
C ASP A 69 -4.36 -5.46 7.32
N GLU A 70 -4.87 -4.50 8.10
CA GLU A 70 -5.59 -3.35 7.59
C GLU A 70 -4.72 -2.10 7.68
N PHE A 71 -4.66 -1.34 6.59
CA PHE A 71 -3.93 -0.09 6.52
C PHE A 71 -4.88 1.06 6.21
N LYS A 72 -4.54 2.24 6.71
CA LYS A 72 -5.26 3.48 6.45
C LYS A 72 -4.29 4.60 6.11
N VAL A 73 -4.72 5.52 5.25
CA VAL A 73 -4.09 6.82 5.06
C VAL A 73 -4.87 7.81 5.91
N GLU A 74 -4.17 8.63 6.70
CA GLU A 74 -4.79 9.63 7.56
C GLU A 74 -4.18 11.01 7.27
N TRP A 75 -5.04 12.01 7.12
CA TRP A 75 -4.62 13.39 6.83
C TRP A 75 -5.61 14.38 7.44
N THR A 76 -5.14 15.60 7.69
CA THR A 76 -5.97 16.69 8.21
C THR A 76 -6.29 17.65 7.06
N ALA A 77 -7.57 17.97 6.89
CA ALA A 77 -8.06 18.98 5.97
C ALA A 77 -9.22 19.71 6.64
N ASP A 78 -9.26 21.05 6.54
CA ASP A 78 -10.31 21.90 7.10
C ASP A 78 -10.65 21.61 8.58
N ASP A 79 -9.62 21.46 9.41
CA ASP A 79 -9.70 21.11 10.84
C ASP A 79 -10.37 19.75 11.15
N ALA A 80 -10.63 18.93 10.12
CA ALA A 80 -11.12 17.56 10.24
C ALA A 80 -10.03 16.54 9.91
N THR A 81 -9.91 15.52 10.76
CA THR A 81 -9.07 14.35 10.48
C THR A 81 -9.83 13.39 9.56
N ASN A 82 -9.37 13.28 8.33
CA ASN A 82 -9.88 12.35 7.33
C ASN A 82 -9.04 11.08 7.34
N SER A 83 -9.69 9.94 7.12
CA SER A 83 -8.99 8.67 6.95
C SER A 83 -9.63 7.80 5.89
N LEU A 84 -8.79 7.09 5.13
CA LEU A 84 -9.20 6.16 4.09
C LEU A 84 -8.47 4.84 4.24
N LYS A 85 -9.20 3.73 4.30
CA LYS A 85 -8.60 2.40 4.32
C LYS A 85 -8.04 2.04 2.94
N VAL A 86 -6.83 1.51 2.90
CA VAL A 86 -6.12 1.12 1.68
C VAL A 86 -5.56 -0.29 1.80
N LYS A 87 -5.40 -0.95 0.65
CA LYS A 87 -4.77 -2.27 0.56
C LYS A 87 -3.81 -2.26 -0.62
N ALA A 88 -2.55 -2.58 -0.36
CA ALA A 88 -1.59 -2.80 -1.43
C ALA A 88 -1.92 -4.12 -2.13
N PHE A 89 -1.67 -4.17 -3.43
CA PHE A 89 -1.75 -5.40 -4.21
C PHE A 89 -0.53 -5.49 -5.11
N VAL A 90 -0.18 -6.72 -5.46
CA VAL A 90 0.93 -7.02 -6.37
C VAL A 90 0.31 -7.56 -7.65
N PRO A 91 0.41 -6.83 -8.78
CA PRO A 91 -0.12 -7.31 -10.05
C PRO A 91 0.55 -8.61 -10.52
N ASP A 92 -0.20 -9.45 -11.23
CA ASP A 92 0.30 -10.75 -11.69
C ASP A 92 1.51 -10.64 -12.63
N TRP A 93 1.53 -9.63 -13.50
CA TRP A 93 2.67 -9.37 -14.40
C TRP A 93 3.96 -9.06 -13.64
N LEU A 94 3.86 -8.44 -12.45
CA LEU A 94 5.02 -8.16 -11.61
C LEU A 94 5.52 -9.46 -10.97
N ARG A 95 4.61 -10.33 -10.51
CA ARG A 95 4.97 -11.65 -9.95
C ARG A 95 5.67 -12.52 -10.98
N GLN A 96 5.12 -12.60 -12.19
CA GLN A 96 5.71 -13.35 -13.31
C GLN A 96 7.11 -12.85 -13.65
N SER A 97 7.31 -11.53 -13.65
CA SER A 97 8.62 -10.93 -13.93
C SER A 97 9.66 -11.22 -12.84
N LEU A 98 9.25 -11.27 -11.57
CA LEU A 98 10.13 -11.61 -10.45
C LEU A 98 10.52 -13.10 -10.45
N GLU A 99 9.61 -13.98 -10.85
CA GLU A 99 9.88 -15.42 -10.99
C GLU A 99 10.77 -15.73 -12.19
N ALA A 100 10.61 -14.99 -13.29
CA ALA A 100 11.44 -15.13 -14.48
C ALA A 100 12.86 -14.57 -14.32
N ALA A 101 13.10 -13.71 -13.31
CA ALA A 101 14.41 -13.14 -13.04
C ALA A 101 15.30 -14.16 -12.30
N PRO A 102 16.51 -14.49 -12.81
CA PRO A 102 17.43 -15.35 -12.07
C PRO A 102 17.85 -14.71 -10.75
N PRO A 103 18.08 -15.49 -9.67
CA PRO A 103 18.44 -14.95 -8.37
C PRO A 103 19.78 -14.21 -8.46
N GLN A 104 19.71 -12.87 -8.41
CA GLN A 104 20.89 -12.03 -8.23
C GLN A 104 21.27 -12.08 -6.75
N ASN A 105 21.94 -13.15 -6.32
CA ASN A 105 22.85 -13.22 -5.15
C ASN A 105 23.33 -14.68 -4.98
N ALA A 106 24.30 -15.07 -5.81
CA ALA A 106 25.17 -16.22 -5.57
C ALA A 106 26.58 -15.84 -6.04
N THR A 107 27.25 -14.94 -5.30
CA THR A 107 28.71 -14.77 -5.33
C THR A 107 29.17 -14.30 -3.97
#